data_AF-B0BP50-F1
#
_entry.id   AF-B0BP50-F1
#
_cell.length_a   1.000
_cell.length_b   1.000
_cell.length_c   1.000
_cell.angle_alpha   90.00
_cell.angle_beta   90.00
_cell.angle_gamma   90.00
#
_symmetry.space_group_name_H-M   'P 1'
#
loop_
_entity.id
_entity.type
_entity.pdbx_description
1 polymer ?
#
loop_
_entity_poly.entity_id
_entity_poly.type
_entity_poly.pdbx_seq_one_letter_code
_entity_poly.pdbx_strand_id
1 'polypeptide(L)'
;MQEHIQQMQDNYGKLVELLPELEKSLSQWQESYQLIQQLNQFYHSSLWLELYDNADNIQIETNGNYSVLSQDAIWNAVTEQYSLAKQLYEILSKIVIIE
;
A
#
# COMPACT_ATOMS: atom_id res chain seq x y z
N MET A 1 -18.84 -34.29 17.87
CA MET A 1 -18.69 -33.29 18.94
C MET A 1 -17.21 -32.94 19.15
N GLN A 2 -16.35 -33.91 19.48
CA GLN A 2 -14.91 -33.66 19.67
C GLN A 2 -14.21 -33.09 18.41
N GLU A 3 -14.52 -33.61 17.21
CA GLU A 3 -13.95 -33.09 15.96
C GLU A 3 -14.32 -31.62 15.68
N HIS A 4 -15.56 -31.22 15.99
CA HIS A 4 -15.99 -29.82 15.82
C HIS A 4 -15.26 -28.90 16.81
N ILE A 5 -15.05 -29.36 18.04
CA ILE A 5 -14.28 -28.59 19.05
C ILE A 5 -12.83 -28.44 18.59
N GLN A 6 -12.21 -29.50 18.08
CA GLN A 6 -10.84 -29.43 17.56
C GLN A 6 -10.74 -28.45 16.39
N GLN A 7 -11.69 -28.48 15.45
CA GLN A 7 -11.72 -27.54 14.33
C GLN A 7 -11.77 -26.08 14.79
N MET A 8 -12.56 -25.78 15.83
CA MET A 8 -12.64 -24.43 16.38
C MET A 8 -11.33 -24.03 17.09
N GLN A 9 -10.70 -24.97 17.81
CA GLN A 9 -9.40 -24.76 18.45
C GLN A 9 -8.31 -24.45 17.41
N ASP A 10 -8.30 -25.16 16.28
CA ASP A 10 -7.36 -24.94 15.19
C ASP A 10 -7.60 -23.59 14.51
N ASN A 11 -8.86 -23.21 14.29
CA ASN A 11 -9.21 -21.91 13.73
C ASN A 11 -8.79 -20.76 14.66
N TYR A 12 -8.98 -20.92 15.97
CA TYR A 12 -8.51 -19.96 16.97
C TYR A 12 -6.99 -19.82 16.92
N GLY A 13 -6.25 -20.94 16.88
CA GLY A 13 -4.78 -20.91 16.79
C GLY A 13 -4.30 -20.13 15.55
N LYS A 14 -4.88 -20.42 14.38
CA LYS A 14 -4.59 -19.70 13.14
C LYS A 14 -4.87 -18.20 13.24
N LEU A 15 -5.97 -17.82 13.88
CA LEU A 15 -6.29 -16.40 14.07
C LEU A 15 -5.27 -15.72 14.99
N VAL A 16 -4.91 -16.34 16.10
CA VAL A 16 -3.91 -15.81 17.04
C VAL A 16 -2.56 -15.60 16.35
N GLU A 17 -2.14 -16.53 15.49
CA GLU A 17 -0.91 -16.41 14.69
C GLU A 17 -0.99 -15.30 13.63
N LEU A 18 -2.18 -15.02 13.09
CA LEU A 18 -2.39 -14.01 12.05
C LEU A 18 -2.45 -12.57 12.61
N LEU A 19 -2.94 -12.39 13.84
CA LEU A 19 -3.13 -11.05 14.44
C LEU A 19 -1.87 -10.16 14.42
N PRO A 20 -0.66 -10.64 14.74
CA PRO A 20 0.55 -9.81 14.68
C PRO A 20 0.89 -9.32 13.27
N GLU A 21 0.66 -10.14 12.23
CA GLU A 21 0.90 -9.73 10.85
C GLU A 21 -0.14 -8.70 10.40
N LEU A 22 -1.39 -8.83 10.86
CA LEU A 22 -2.42 -7.81 10.62
C LEU A 22 -2.05 -6.49 11.31
N GLU A 23 -1.59 -6.52 12.56
CA GLU A 23 -1.12 -5.34 13.28
C GLU A 23 0.06 -4.67 12.58
N LYS A 24 1.06 -5.46 12.17
CA LYS A 24 2.19 -4.97 11.37
C LYS A 24 1.72 -4.31 10.08
N SER A 25 0.75 -4.91 9.39
CA SER A 25 0.21 -4.35 8.14
C SER A 25 -0.37 -2.94 8.35
N LEU A 26 -0.95 -2.62 9.51
CA LEU A 26 -1.47 -1.28 9.81
C LEU A 26 -0.36 -0.21 9.73
N SER A 27 0.81 -0.50 10.33
CA SER A 27 1.97 0.40 10.27
C SER A 27 2.49 0.58 8.83
N GLN A 28 2.49 -0.50 8.04
CA GLN A 28 2.91 -0.46 6.63
C GLN A 28 1.93 0.37 5.79
N TRP A 29 0.62 0.26 6.06
CA TRP A 29 -0.38 1.09 5.41
C TRP A 29 -0.19 2.57 5.74
N GLN A 30 0.10 2.89 7.00
CA GLN A 30 0.38 4.27 7.42
C GLN A 30 1.64 4.84 6.75
N GLU A 31 2.74 4.08 6.72
CA GLU A 31 3.97 4.49 6.03
C GLU A 31 3.71 4.69 4.54
N SER A 32 3.03 3.74 3.89
CA SER A 32 2.73 3.84 2.47
C SER A 32 1.86 5.06 2.15
N TYR A 33 0.91 5.43 3.03
CA TYR A 33 0.10 6.63 2.86
C TYR A 33 0.96 7.90 2.85
N GLN A 34 1.92 8.00 3.78
CA GLN A 34 2.84 9.15 3.85
C GLN A 34 3.71 9.26 2.59
N LEU A 35 4.22 8.13 2.09
CA LEU A 35 5.02 8.09 0.86
C LEU A 35 4.21 8.54 -0.35
N ILE A 36 2.98 8.05 -0.49
CA ILE A 36 2.12 8.41 -1.62
C ILE A 36 1.70 9.87 -1.58
N GLN A 37 1.45 10.44 -0.40
CA GLN A 37 1.20 11.88 -0.30
C GLN A 37 2.36 12.70 -0.87
N GLN A 38 3.61 12.36 -0.51
CA GLN A 38 4.79 13.06 -0.99
C GLN A 38 5.01 12.87 -2.50
N LEU A 39 4.91 11.62 -2.98
CA LEU A 39 5.08 11.30 -4.40
C LEU A 39 3.99 11.95 -5.26
N ASN A 40 2.73 11.90 -4.82
CA ASN A 40 1.61 12.49 -5.54
C ASN A 40 1.69 14.02 -5.56
N GLN A 41 2.12 14.65 -4.45
CA GLN A 41 2.37 16.09 -4.42
C GLN A 41 3.52 16.48 -5.37
N PHE A 42 4.60 15.71 -5.39
CA PHE A 42 5.72 15.93 -6.30
C PHE A 42 5.27 15.81 -7.75
N TYR A 43 4.62 14.72 -8.15
CA TYR A 43 4.16 14.46 -9.51
C TYR A 43 3.22 15.56 -10.06
N HIS A 44 2.38 16.16 -9.21
CA HIS A 44 1.48 17.25 -9.59
C HIS A 44 2.07 18.66 -9.43
N SER A 45 3.35 18.78 -9.09
CA SER A 45 4.02 20.07 -8.91
C SER A 45 4.56 20.61 -10.23
N SER A 46 4.68 21.93 -10.33
CA SER A 46 5.40 22.58 -11.45
C SER A 46 6.87 22.17 -11.51
N LEU A 47 7.48 21.84 -10.37
CA LEU A 47 8.86 21.35 -10.29
C LEU A 47 9.03 20.02 -11.03
N TRP A 48 8.07 19.10 -10.89
CA TRP A 48 8.14 17.83 -11.61
C TRP A 48 8.10 18.05 -13.12
N LEU A 49 7.26 18.97 -13.62
CA LEU A 49 7.20 19.28 -15.04
C LEU A 49 8.52 19.86 -15.57
N GLU A 50 9.14 20.77 -14.82
CA GLU A 50 10.46 21.31 -15.17
C GLU A 50 11.54 20.23 -15.21
N LEU A 51 11.56 19.33 -14.22
CA LEU A 51 12.51 18.22 -14.17
C LEU A 51 12.23 17.19 -15.28
N TYR A 52 10.97 16.94 -15.59
CA TYR A 52 10.51 16.07 -16.67
C TYR A 52 11.03 16.59 -18.03
N ASP A 53 10.85 17.89 -18.31
CA ASP A 53 11.30 18.51 -19.56
C ASP A 53 12.84 18.48 -19.72
N ASN A 54 13.57 18.33 -18.62
CA ASN A 54 15.03 18.25 -18.59
C ASN A 54 15.55 16.84 -18.30
N ALA A 55 14.69 15.81 -18.32
CA ALA A 55 15.03 14.47 -17.81
C ALA A 55 16.25 13.84 -18.50
N ASP A 56 16.45 14.08 -19.80
CA ASP A 56 17.61 13.58 -20.56
C ASP A 56 18.97 14.05 -20.01
N ASN A 57 18.97 15.19 -19.31
CA ASN A 57 20.16 15.79 -18.71
C ASN A 57 20.37 15.38 -17.24
N ILE A 58 19.44 14.62 -16.66
CA ILE A 58 19.45 14.24 -15.25
C ILE A 58 19.78 12.75 -15.12
N GLN A 59 20.93 12.45 -14.51
CA GLN A 59 21.30 11.09 -14.16
C GLN A 59 20.84 10.79 -12.72
N ILE A 60 19.90 9.86 -12.57
CA ILE A 60 19.45 9.37 -11.27
C ILE A 60 19.62 7.85 -11.19
N GLU A 61 20.02 7.36 -10.02
CA GLU A 61 20.03 5.93 -9.72
C GLU A 61 18.61 5.48 -9.35
N THR A 62 18.03 4.58 -10.14
CA THR A 62 16.67 4.08 -9.91
C THR A 62 16.63 2.75 -9.17
N ASN A 63 17.79 2.14 -8.90
CA ASN A 63 17.92 0.81 -8.30
C ASN A 63 17.07 -0.26 -9.01
N GLY A 64 16.98 -0.20 -10.34
CA GLY A 64 16.21 -1.14 -11.15
C GLY A 64 14.72 -0.78 -11.31
N ASN A 65 14.25 0.32 -10.71
CA ASN A 65 12.89 0.83 -10.90
C ASN A 65 12.79 1.80 -12.09
N TYR A 66 11.56 2.16 -12.45
CA TYR A 66 11.30 3.28 -13.34
C TYR A 66 11.66 4.61 -12.67
N SER A 67 12.14 5.57 -13.46
CA SER A 67 12.39 6.94 -13.01
C SER A 67 11.11 7.60 -12.52
N VAL A 68 11.18 8.34 -11.41
CA VAL A 68 10.09 9.21 -10.93
C VAL A 68 9.76 10.36 -11.89
N LEU A 69 10.65 10.63 -12.85
CA LEU A 69 10.42 11.57 -13.95
C LEU A 69 9.78 10.90 -15.17
N SER A 70 9.40 9.63 -15.11
CA SER A 70 8.52 9.07 -16.14
C SER A 70 7.07 9.48 -15.86
N GLN A 71 6.27 9.62 -16.92
CA GLN A 71 4.84 9.95 -16.78
C GLN A 71 4.11 8.89 -15.94
N ASP A 72 4.50 7.63 -16.04
CA ASP A 72 3.72 6.53 -15.48
C ASP A 72 4.23 5.99 -14.14
N ALA A 73 5.49 6.25 -13.73
CA ALA A 73 6.07 5.58 -12.56
C ALA A 73 5.30 5.89 -11.26
N ILE A 74 5.13 7.18 -10.96
CA ILE A 74 4.39 7.60 -9.76
C ILE A 74 2.91 7.27 -9.95
N TRP A 75 2.34 7.57 -11.12
CA TRP A 75 0.93 7.33 -11.40
C TRP A 75 0.52 5.86 -11.16
N ASN A 76 1.31 4.92 -11.66
CA ASN A 76 1.06 3.48 -11.51
C ASN A 76 1.15 3.06 -10.04
N ALA A 77 2.22 3.47 -9.33
CA ALA A 77 2.39 3.12 -7.92
C ALA A 77 1.24 3.67 -7.05
N VAL A 78 0.81 4.91 -7.29
CA VAL A 78 -0.33 5.54 -6.61
C VAL A 78 -1.63 4.82 -6.91
N THR A 79 -1.88 4.51 -8.17
CA THR A 79 -3.10 3.81 -8.60
C THR A 79 -3.17 2.40 -8.02
N GLU A 80 -2.04 1.68 -7.96
CA GLU A 80 -1.95 0.35 -7.37
C GLU A 80 -2.28 0.38 -5.86
N GLN A 81 -1.69 1.32 -5.11
CA GLN A 81 -2.03 1.46 -3.69
C GLN A 81 -3.51 1.78 -3.48
N TYR A 82 -4.11 2.68 -4.28
CA TYR A 82 -5.53 3.00 -4.15
C TYR A 82 -6.43 1.79 -4.42
N SER A 83 -6.07 0.95 -5.40
CA SER A 83 -6.76 -0.31 -5.67
C SER A 83 -6.68 -1.26 -4.47
N LEU A 84 -5.49 -1.42 -3.88
CA LEU A 84 -5.30 -2.26 -2.70
C LEU A 84 -6.05 -1.70 -1.48
N ALA A 85 -6.02 -0.38 -1.27
CA ALA A 85 -6.71 0.28 -0.17
C ALA A 85 -8.23 0.10 -0.27
N LYS A 86 -8.80 0.16 -1.48
CA LYS A 86 -10.21 -0.11 -1.72
C LYS A 86 -10.58 -1.56 -1.36
N GLN A 87 -9.77 -2.53 -1.79
CA GLN A 87 -10.00 -3.94 -1.43
C GLN A 87 -9.92 -4.16 0.08
N LEU A 88 -8.94 -3.54 0.74
CA LEU A 88 -8.82 -3.60 2.19
C LEU A 88 -10.03 -2.98 2.89
N TYR A 89 -10.50 -1.82 2.44
CA TYR A 89 -11.69 -1.17 2.97
C TYR A 89 -12.93 -2.08 2.85
N GLU A 90 -13.13 -2.72 1.70
CA GLU A 90 -14.23 -3.67 1.48
C GLU A 90 -14.16 -4.87 2.44
N ILE A 91 -12.96 -5.36 2.76
CA ILE A 91 -12.75 -6.42 3.76
C ILE A 91 -13.08 -5.89 5.17
N LEU A 92 -12.47 -4.78 5.57
CA LEU A 92 -12.61 -4.22 6.92
C LEU A 92 -14.04 -3.76 7.21
N SER A 93 -14.76 -3.23 6.22
CA SER A 93 -16.17 -2.82 6.37
C SER A 93 -17.11 -3.97 6.78
N LYS A 94 -16.72 -5.22 6.52
CA LYS A 94 -17.48 -6.42 6.94
C LYS A 94 -17.12 -6.90 8.34
N ILE A 95 -15.97 -6.45 8.87
CA ILE A 95 -15.43 -6.85 10.16
C ILE A 95 -15.78 -5.81 11.23
N VAL A 96 -15.75 -4.53 10.87
CA VAL A 96 -16.13 -3.43 11.76
C VAL A 96 -17.64 -3.49 12.00
N ILE A 97 -18.04 -4.00 13.17
CA ILE A 97 -19.39 -3.85 13.69
C ILE A 97 -19.48 -2.43 14.23
N ILE A 98 -20.27 -1.59 13.58
CA ILE A 98 -20.69 -0.30 14.16
C ILE A 98 -21.75 -0.65 15.20
N GLU A 99 -21.40 -0.59 16.48
CA GLU A 99 -22.37 -0.58 17.59
C GLU A 99 -23.20 0.71 17.59
#